data_AF-A0A2W2EU20-F1
#
_entry.id   AF-A0A2W2EU20-F1
#
_cell.length_a   1.000
_cell.length_b   1.000
_cell.length_c   1.000
_cell.angle_alpha   90.00
_cell.angle_beta   90.00
_cell.angle_gamma   90.00
#
_symmetry.space_group_name_H-M   'P 1'
#
loop_
_entity.id
_entity.type
_entity.pdbx_description
1 polymer ?
#
loop_
_entity_poly.entity_id
_entity_poly.type
_entity_poly.pdbx_seq_one_letter_code
_entity_poly.pdbx_strand_id
1 'polypeptide(L)'
;MLAAISAVTARYRRPILAVALVLAVVLAVSRRLSDLPGSILDTATFLAGILAMLLALLRPRPAGLLVKPEVRAFATEPSTSQVYLAVGFMFWASLLLGARGLVEAVEGPSMVLPILFLVGVGVNVAGAWRGVSVELRPDGVCQRDLTGSLMVPWEALAPGRPYQPAARASSLALTYAQPDLVRRRSILPLGRRRLRIDSVHPWFIADAIRHYVDHPQHRAAIGEPAEYQRLLDALRYAPTGPGHWHTS
;
A
#
# COMPACT_ATOMS: atom_id res chain seq x y z
N MET A 1 -5.60 9.88 17.62
CA MET A 1 -5.16 8.55 18.08
C MET A 1 -4.78 7.62 16.92
N LEU A 2 -5.68 7.34 15.96
CA LEU A 2 -5.41 6.42 14.82
C LEU A 2 -4.17 6.78 13.97
N ALA A 3 -3.96 8.08 13.71
CA ALA A 3 -2.78 8.55 12.96
C ALA A 3 -1.46 8.17 13.66
N ALA A 4 -1.37 8.36 14.98
CA ALA A 4 -0.19 8.01 15.78
C ALA A 4 0.07 6.50 15.78
N ILE A 5 -0.98 5.68 15.94
CA ILE A 5 -0.89 4.22 15.84
C ILE A 5 -0.35 3.81 14.47
N SER A 6 -0.82 4.47 13.40
CA SER A 6 -0.38 4.15 12.04
C SER A 6 1.09 4.50 11.78
N ALA A 7 1.57 5.61 12.34
CA ALA A 7 2.97 6.03 12.26
C ALA A 7 3.89 5.06 13.01
N VAL A 8 3.49 4.66 14.22
CA VAL A 8 4.18 3.62 14.99
C VAL A 8 4.21 2.31 14.20
N THR A 9 3.09 1.90 13.62
CA THR A 9 3.00 0.66 12.82
C THR A 9 3.91 0.71 11.59
N ALA A 10 4.00 1.86 10.90
CA ALA A 10 4.90 2.03 9.76
C ALA A 10 6.38 1.89 10.16
N ARG A 11 6.76 2.44 11.33
CA ARG A 11 8.11 2.34 11.90
C ARG A 11 8.46 0.92 12.32
N TYR A 12 7.52 0.23 12.98
CA TYR A 12 7.70 -1.12 13.51
C TYR A 12 7.12 -2.22 12.61
N ARG A 13 6.99 -1.97 11.30
CA ARG A 13 6.33 -2.92 10.39
C ARG A 13 6.95 -4.31 10.41
N ARG A 14 8.29 -4.41 10.39
CA ARG A 14 9.02 -5.69 10.37
C ARG A 14 8.83 -6.48 11.67
N PRO A 15 9.06 -5.90 12.86
CA PRO A 15 8.80 -6.64 14.10
C PRO A 15 7.33 -7.00 14.27
N ILE A 16 6.38 -6.13 13.88
CA ILE A 16 4.94 -6.46 13.93
C ILE A 16 4.62 -7.68 13.06
N LEU A 17 5.11 -7.71 11.81
CA LEU A 17 4.91 -8.84 10.91
C LEU A 17 5.57 -10.12 11.43
N ALA A 18 6.78 -10.02 12.00
CA ALA A 18 7.47 -11.17 12.57
C ALA A 18 6.72 -11.75 13.79
N VAL A 19 6.27 -10.89 14.70
CA VAL A 19 5.50 -11.30 15.89
C VAL A 19 4.16 -11.91 15.46
N ALA A 20 3.45 -11.31 14.51
CA ALA A 20 2.20 -11.84 13.99
C ALA A 20 2.40 -13.22 13.33
N LEU A 21 3.48 -13.40 12.58
CA LEU A 21 3.81 -14.69 11.95
C LEU A 21 4.09 -15.76 13.01
N VAL A 22 4.93 -15.46 14.00
CA VAL A 22 5.23 -16.39 15.11
C VAL A 22 3.95 -16.76 15.84
N LEU A 23 3.11 -15.77 16.18
CA LEU A 23 1.84 -16.01 16.86
C LEU A 23 0.89 -16.87 16.02
N ALA A 24 0.79 -16.61 14.72
CA ALA A 24 -0.02 -17.42 13.80
C ALA A 24 0.46 -18.89 13.75
N VAL A 25 1.78 -19.12 13.73
CA VAL A 25 2.35 -20.48 13.75
C VAL A 25 2.06 -21.17 15.08
N VAL A 26 2.29 -20.49 16.22
CA VAL A 26 2.02 -21.04 17.56
C VAL A 26 0.54 -21.41 17.68
N LEU A 27 -0.38 -20.53 17.26
CA LEU A 27 -1.82 -20.80 17.27
C LEU A 27 -2.19 -22.02 16.42
N ALA A 28 -1.61 -22.15 15.22
CA ALA A 28 -1.85 -23.30 14.35
C ALA A 28 -1.37 -24.61 14.99
N VAL A 29 -0.19 -24.62 15.63
CA VAL A 29 0.37 -25.79 16.31
C VAL A 29 -0.44 -26.14 17.58
N SER A 30 -0.80 -25.15 18.40
CA SER A 30 -1.59 -25.38 19.62
C SER A 30 -2.95 -26.03 19.33
N ARG A 31 -3.60 -25.66 18.22
CA ARG A 31 -4.85 -26.30 17.76
C ARG A 31 -4.69 -27.78 17.40
N ARG A 32 -3.51 -28.17 16.94
CA ARG A 32 -3.20 -29.57 16.60
C ARG A 32 -2.95 -30.42 17.85
N LEU A 33 -2.39 -29.82 18.89
CA LEU A 33 -1.96 -30.52 20.10
C LEU A 33 -3.03 -30.58 21.20
N SER A 34 -3.93 -29.60 21.26
CA SER A 34 -4.92 -29.51 22.34
C SER A 34 -6.29 -30.03 21.92
N ASP A 35 -6.88 -30.91 22.74
CA ASP A 35 -8.29 -31.32 22.66
C ASP A 35 -9.24 -30.41 23.47
N LEU A 36 -8.68 -29.41 24.18
CA LEU A 36 -9.46 -28.37 24.86
C LEU A 36 -10.41 -27.68 23.86
N PRO A 37 -11.57 -27.15 24.31
CA PRO A 37 -12.56 -26.56 23.42
C PRO A 37 -11.96 -25.37 22.67
N GLY A 38 -11.48 -25.64 21.45
CA GLY A 38 -10.78 -24.70 20.58
C GLY A 38 -11.64 -23.51 20.17
N SER A 39 -12.94 -23.53 20.45
CA SER A 39 -13.91 -22.51 20.08
C SER A 39 -13.53 -21.11 20.58
N ILE A 40 -13.03 -20.96 21.81
CA ILE A 40 -12.64 -19.64 22.34
C ILE A 40 -11.42 -19.11 21.59
N LEU A 41 -10.39 -19.93 21.40
CA LEU A 41 -9.16 -19.54 20.71
C LEU A 41 -9.41 -19.24 19.23
N ASP A 42 -10.29 -20.01 18.60
CA ASP A 42 -10.69 -19.84 17.21
C ASP A 42 -11.47 -18.54 17.02
N THR A 43 -12.45 -18.29 17.90
CA THR A 43 -13.23 -17.04 17.90
C THR A 43 -12.32 -15.83 18.11
N ALA A 44 -11.42 -15.89 19.10
CA ALA A 44 -10.48 -14.80 19.36
C ALA A 44 -9.56 -14.52 18.17
N THR A 45 -9.04 -15.57 17.54
CA THR A 45 -8.17 -15.46 16.36
C THR A 45 -8.93 -14.89 15.15
N PHE A 46 -10.17 -15.33 14.95
CA PHE A 46 -11.03 -14.84 13.88
C PHE A 46 -11.34 -13.35 14.05
N LEU A 47 -11.74 -12.95 15.27
CA LEU A 47 -12.00 -11.56 15.60
C LEU A 47 -10.75 -10.68 15.48
N ALA A 48 -9.58 -11.18 15.88
CA ALA A 48 -8.32 -10.47 15.68
C ALA A 48 -8.01 -10.24 14.19
N GLY A 49 -8.25 -11.25 13.35
CA GLY A 49 -8.13 -11.15 11.90
C GLY A 49 -9.08 -10.11 11.30
N ILE A 50 -10.35 -10.12 11.70
CA ILE A 50 -11.35 -9.14 11.27
C ILE A 50 -10.96 -7.73 11.71
N LEU A 51 -10.58 -7.55 12.96
CA LEU A 51 -10.17 -6.25 13.49
C LEU A 51 -8.99 -5.67 12.70
N ALA A 52 -7.99 -6.49 12.38
CA ALA A 52 -6.88 -6.07 11.54
C ALA A 52 -7.37 -5.62 10.15
N MET A 53 -8.25 -6.38 9.49
CA MET A 53 -8.82 -5.99 8.20
C MET A 53 -9.63 -4.69 8.27
N LEU A 54 -10.46 -4.51 9.30
CA LEU A 54 -11.21 -3.28 9.52
C LEU A 54 -10.28 -2.07 9.72
N LEU A 55 -9.21 -2.22 10.49
CA LEU A 55 -8.21 -1.17 10.65
C LEU A 55 -7.52 -0.82 9.32
N ALA A 56 -7.32 -1.79 8.43
CA ALA A 56 -6.79 -1.55 7.09
C ALA A 56 -7.72 -0.69 6.22
N LEU A 57 -9.03 -0.90 6.34
CA LEU A 57 -10.07 -0.22 5.56
C LEU A 57 -10.41 1.17 6.11
N LEU A 58 -10.41 1.32 7.43
CA LEU A 58 -10.78 2.54 8.14
C LEU A 58 -9.61 3.52 8.33
N ARG A 59 -8.40 3.17 7.85
CA ARG A 59 -7.21 4.01 8.05
C ARG A 59 -7.38 5.36 7.34
N PRO A 60 -7.21 6.49 8.04
CA PRO A 60 -7.10 7.78 7.39
C PRO A 60 -5.85 7.83 6.51
N ARG A 61 -5.97 8.40 5.32
CA ARG A 61 -4.86 8.64 4.40
C ARG A 61 -4.40 10.09 4.54
N PRO A 62 -3.14 10.34 4.96
CA PRO A 62 -2.65 11.71 5.08
C PRO A 62 -2.55 12.38 3.70
N ALA A 63 -2.91 13.67 3.63
CA ALA A 63 -2.64 14.51 2.47
C ALA A 63 -1.24 15.14 2.63
N GLY A 64 -0.20 14.31 2.48
CA GLY A 64 1.17 14.74 2.66
C GLY A 64 2.19 13.70 2.21
N LEU A 65 3.43 14.16 2.02
CA LEU A 65 4.60 13.36 1.67
C LEU A 65 5.69 13.55 2.72
N LEU A 66 6.52 12.54 2.87
CA LEU A 66 7.76 12.59 3.64
C LEU A 66 8.87 13.18 2.77
N VAL A 67 9.55 14.20 3.29
CA VAL A 67 10.75 14.75 2.65
C VAL A 67 11.93 13.83 2.95
N LYS A 68 12.58 13.33 1.89
CA LYS A 68 13.80 12.53 1.97
C LYS A 68 14.94 13.28 1.29
N PRO A 69 15.67 14.17 2.00
CA PRO A 69 16.71 14.97 1.40
C PRO A 69 17.89 14.12 0.89
N GLU A 70 18.14 12.95 1.50
CA GLU A 70 19.28 12.08 1.17
C GLU A 70 19.19 11.52 -0.25
N VAL A 71 17.97 11.23 -0.71
CA VAL A 71 17.71 10.71 -2.07
C VAL A 71 17.09 11.76 -2.99
N ARG A 72 16.97 13.01 -2.51
CA ARG A 72 16.24 14.11 -3.14
C ARG A 72 14.87 13.67 -3.65
N ALA A 73 14.00 13.28 -2.72
CA ALA A 73 12.67 12.80 -3.06
C ALA A 73 11.60 13.25 -2.07
N PHE A 74 10.38 13.41 -2.56
CA PHE A 74 9.18 13.39 -1.72
C PHE A 74 8.55 12.01 -1.81
N ALA A 75 8.48 11.30 -0.69
CA ALA A 75 8.05 9.91 -0.65
C ALA A 75 6.73 9.77 0.10
N THR A 76 5.87 8.87 -0.36
CA THR A 76 4.72 8.45 0.44
C THR A 76 5.19 7.61 1.61
N GLU A 77 4.48 7.71 2.74
CA GLU A 77 4.67 6.76 3.84
C GLU A 77 4.51 5.31 3.34
N PRO A 78 5.23 4.34 3.95
CA PRO A 78 4.96 2.93 3.73
C PRO A 78 3.49 2.61 4.01
N SER A 79 2.88 1.78 3.16
CA SER A 79 1.47 1.42 3.30
C SER A 79 1.21 0.57 4.56
N THR A 80 0.69 1.21 5.61
CA THR A 80 0.28 0.51 6.85
C THR A 80 -0.93 -0.41 6.62
N SER A 81 -1.79 -0.11 5.65
CA SER A 81 -2.93 -0.98 5.32
C SER A 81 -2.47 -2.36 4.83
N GLN A 82 -1.36 -2.44 4.09
CA GLN A 82 -0.75 -3.72 3.71
C GLN A 82 -0.29 -4.52 4.93
N VAL A 83 0.27 -3.85 5.96
CA VAL A 83 0.69 -4.52 7.20
C VAL A 83 -0.53 -5.13 7.91
N TYR A 84 -1.62 -4.36 8.06
CA TYR A 84 -2.83 -4.88 8.69
C TYR A 84 -3.50 -6.00 7.91
N LEU A 85 -3.55 -5.89 6.57
CA LEU A 85 -4.03 -6.98 5.72
C LEU A 85 -3.18 -8.25 5.86
N ALA A 86 -1.85 -8.11 5.85
CA ALA A 86 -0.93 -9.23 6.03
C ALA A 86 -1.16 -9.93 7.37
N VAL A 87 -1.28 -9.15 8.46
CA VAL A 87 -1.58 -9.67 9.79
C VAL A 87 -2.93 -10.40 9.82
N GLY A 88 -3.99 -9.79 9.26
CA GLY A 88 -5.31 -10.42 9.17
C GLY A 88 -5.28 -11.76 8.42
N PHE A 89 -4.60 -11.78 7.26
CA PHE A 89 -4.43 -13.01 6.47
C PHE A 89 -3.57 -14.07 7.17
N MET A 90 -2.53 -13.70 7.93
CA MET A 90 -1.77 -14.65 8.74
C MET A 90 -2.65 -15.34 9.79
N PHE A 91 -3.51 -14.59 10.48
CA PHE A 91 -4.43 -15.18 11.46
C PHE A 91 -5.45 -16.11 10.80
N TRP A 92 -5.99 -15.75 9.64
CA TRP A 92 -6.86 -16.64 8.88
C TRP A 92 -6.14 -17.88 8.35
N ALA A 93 -4.90 -17.75 7.89
CA ALA A 93 -4.05 -18.89 7.54
C ALA A 93 -3.81 -19.81 8.74
N SER A 94 -3.63 -19.25 9.95
CA SER A 94 -3.49 -20.06 11.17
C SER A 94 -4.74 -20.90 11.49
N LEU A 95 -5.93 -20.36 11.22
CA LEU A 95 -7.20 -21.08 11.41
C LEU A 95 -7.30 -22.22 10.40
N LEU A 96 -7.01 -21.92 9.14
CA LEU A 96 -7.00 -22.91 8.06
C LEU A 96 -6.03 -24.06 8.39
N LEU A 97 -4.78 -23.75 8.73
CA LEU A 97 -3.74 -24.75 9.08
C LEU A 97 -4.05 -25.55 10.35
N GLY A 98 -4.77 -24.95 11.31
CA GLY A 98 -5.16 -25.61 12.55
C GLY A 98 -6.36 -26.55 12.42
N ALA A 99 -7.16 -26.43 11.36
CA ALA A 99 -8.34 -27.27 11.16
C ALA A 99 -7.94 -28.73 10.90
N ARG A 100 -8.51 -29.66 11.70
CA ARG A 100 -8.21 -31.11 11.59
C ARG A 100 -8.54 -31.66 10.19
N GLY A 101 -9.64 -31.21 9.60
CA GLY A 101 -10.11 -31.62 8.27
C GLY A 101 -9.25 -31.21 7.07
N LEU A 102 -8.20 -30.39 7.24
CA LEU A 102 -7.27 -30.12 6.14
C LEU A 102 -6.56 -31.39 5.66
N VAL A 103 -6.28 -32.34 6.57
CA VAL A 103 -5.61 -33.61 6.25
C VAL A 103 -6.55 -34.54 5.46
N GLU A 104 -7.84 -34.54 5.79
CA GLU A 104 -8.85 -35.30 5.05
C GLU A 104 -9.15 -34.66 3.69
N ALA A 105 -9.04 -33.34 3.57
CA ALA A 105 -9.19 -32.60 2.32
C ALA A 105 -7.97 -32.73 1.36
N VAL A 106 -6.89 -33.41 1.78
CA VAL A 106 -5.66 -33.64 0.98
C VAL A 106 -5.94 -34.48 -0.25
N GLU A 107 -6.91 -35.38 -0.21
CA GLU A 107 -7.11 -36.40 -1.25
C GLU A 107 -7.93 -35.89 -2.45
N GLY A 108 -8.40 -34.63 -2.44
CA GLY A 108 -9.25 -34.06 -3.49
C GLY A 108 -8.71 -32.80 -4.18
N PRO A 109 -9.32 -32.37 -5.31
CA PRO A 109 -9.01 -31.10 -5.98
C PRO A 109 -9.23 -29.85 -5.09
N SER A 110 -9.84 -30.04 -3.92
CA SER A 110 -9.98 -29.07 -2.82
C SER A 110 -8.66 -28.51 -2.29
N MET A 111 -7.54 -29.20 -2.50
CA MET A 111 -6.19 -28.78 -2.05
C MET A 111 -5.66 -27.51 -2.74
N VAL A 112 -6.09 -27.25 -3.97
CA VAL A 112 -5.58 -26.14 -4.77
C VAL A 112 -5.90 -24.80 -4.10
N LEU A 113 -7.09 -24.65 -3.53
CA LEU A 113 -7.55 -23.38 -2.95
C LEU A 113 -6.77 -23.00 -1.67
N PRO A 114 -6.57 -23.87 -0.66
CA PRO A 114 -5.69 -23.62 0.48
C PRO A 114 -4.26 -23.26 0.08
N ILE A 115 -3.68 -23.99 -0.88
CA ILE A 115 -2.31 -23.72 -1.35
C ILE A 115 -2.23 -22.33 -1.98
N LEU A 116 -3.15 -22.00 -2.89
CA LEU A 116 -3.22 -20.66 -3.50
C LEU A 116 -3.45 -19.56 -2.46
N PHE A 117 -4.28 -19.82 -1.44
CA PHE A 117 -4.48 -18.89 -0.33
C PHE A 117 -3.18 -18.65 0.44
N LEU A 118 -2.46 -19.71 0.83
CA LEU A 118 -1.16 -19.59 1.53
C LEU A 118 -0.10 -18.87 0.69
N VAL A 119 -0.04 -19.14 -0.61
CA VAL A 119 0.81 -18.39 -1.55
C VAL A 119 0.41 -16.91 -1.56
N GLY A 120 -0.90 -16.62 -1.63
CA GLY A 120 -1.43 -15.26 -1.54
C GLY A 120 -1.04 -14.55 -0.25
N VAL A 121 -1.13 -15.24 0.90
CA VAL A 121 -0.65 -14.74 2.20
C VAL A 121 0.84 -14.45 2.12
N GLY A 122 1.67 -15.38 1.64
CA GLY A 122 3.11 -15.20 1.50
C GLY A 122 3.49 -13.98 0.65
N VAL A 123 2.82 -13.80 -0.50
CA VAL A 123 3.01 -12.62 -1.37
C VAL A 123 2.60 -11.33 -0.65
N ASN A 124 1.48 -11.35 0.07
CA ASN A 124 0.98 -10.19 0.81
C ASN A 124 1.95 -9.78 1.93
N VAL A 125 2.44 -10.76 2.71
CA VAL A 125 3.43 -10.57 3.79
C VAL A 125 4.73 -10.02 3.23
N ALA A 126 5.25 -10.61 2.15
CA ALA A 126 6.44 -10.11 1.48
C ALA A 126 6.23 -8.65 1.02
N GLY A 127 5.02 -8.32 0.54
CA GLY A 127 4.59 -6.98 0.12
C GLY A 127 4.69 -5.96 1.24
N ALA A 128 4.02 -6.28 2.35
CA ALA A 128 4.06 -5.48 3.56
C ALA A 128 5.48 -5.33 4.13
N TRP A 129 6.31 -6.38 4.01
CA TRP A 129 7.68 -6.38 4.52
C TRP A 129 8.61 -5.43 3.75
N ARG A 130 8.59 -5.51 2.41
CA ARG A 130 9.36 -4.61 1.54
C ARG A 130 8.84 -3.18 1.67
N GLY A 131 7.51 -3.03 1.68
CA GLY A 131 6.82 -1.75 1.65
C GLY A 131 6.71 -1.23 0.23
N VAL A 132 5.52 -0.76 -0.14
CA VAL A 132 5.30 0.00 -1.37
C VAL A 132 5.43 1.48 -1.06
N SER A 133 6.19 2.20 -1.90
CA SER A 133 6.35 3.65 -1.78
C SER A 133 6.40 4.26 -3.16
N VAL A 134 5.72 5.40 -3.30
CA VAL A 134 5.82 6.30 -4.43
C VAL A 134 6.75 7.43 -4.03
N GLU A 135 7.69 7.74 -4.90
CA GLU A 135 8.70 8.78 -4.71
C GLU A 135 8.61 9.75 -5.89
N LEU A 136 8.29 11.01 -5.60
CA LEU A 136 8.49 12.11 -6.54
C LEU A 136 9.95 12.50 -6.44
N ARG A 137 10.66 12.48 -7.56
CA ARG A 137 12.08 12.82 -7.65
C ARG A 137 12.27 13.87 -8.74
N PRO A 138 13.41 14.59 -8.77
CA PRO A 138 13.70 15.53 -9.84
C PRO A 138 13.63 14.95 -11.24
N ASP A 139 13.97 13.66 -11.40
CA ASP A 139 13.95 12.94 -12.67
C ASP A 139 12.56 12.42 -13.06
N GLY A 140 11.63 12.29 -12.12
CA GLY A 140 10.29 11.78 -12.42
C GLY A 140 9.55 11.20 -11.22
N VAL A 141 8.48 10.48 -11.52
CA VAL A 141 7.71 9.71 -10.55
C VAL A 141 8.23 8.27 -10.53
N CYS A 142 8.74 7.85 -9.37
CA CYS A 142 9.22 6.50 -9.13
C CYS A 142 8.24 5.73 -8.25
N GLN A 143 7.97 4.47 -8.57
CA GLN A 143 7.25 3.54 -7.73
C GLN A 143 8.08 2.28 -7.56
N ARG A 144 8.26 1.86 -6.32
CA ARG A 144 8.92 0.59 -5.97
C ARG A 144 7.89 -0.35 -5.38
N ASP A 145 7.72 -1.48 -6.05
CA ASP A 145 6.82 -2.56 -5.65
C ASP A 145 7.59 -3.87 -5.46
N LEU A 146 6.87 -4.90 -4.99
CA LEU A 146 7.44 -6.23 -4.82
C LEU A 146 7.80 -6.91 -6.15
N THR A 147 7.07 -6.58 -7.21
CA THR A 147 7.17 -7.19 -8.54
C THR A 147 8.10 -6.42 -9.47
N GLY A 148 8.61 -5.26 -9.03
CA GLY A 148 9.48 -4.42 -9.83
C GLY A 148 9.52 -2.95 -9.43
N SER A 149 10.16 -2.15 -10.27
CA SER A 149 10.17 -0.69 -10.18
C SER A 149 9.63 -0.07 -11.47
N LEU A 150 8.87 1.01 -11.32
CA LEU A 150 8.39 1.87 -12.40
C LEU A 150 9.00 3.26 -12.20
N MET A 151 9.62 3.80 -13.24
CA MET A 151 10.09 5.18 -13.27
C MET A 151 9.46 5.86 -14.48
N VAL A 152 8.69 6.91 -14.21
CA VAL A 152 8.00 7.72 -15.20
C VAL A 152 8.67 9.10 -15.20
N PRO A 153 9.47 9.43 -16.22
CA PRO A 153 10.03 10.78 -16.34
C PRO A 153 8.92 11.83 -16.40
N TRP A 154 9.20 13.04 -15.92
CA TRP A 154 8.21 14.12 -15.95
C TRP A 154 7.76 14.46 -17.38
N GLU A 155 8.67 14.32 -18.34
CA GLU A 155 8.46 14.55 -19.78
C GLU A 155 7.51 13.51 -20.40
N ALA A 156 7.39 12.34 -19.78
CA ALA A 156 6.49 11.29 -20.23
C ALA A 156 5.03 11.59 -19.88
N LEU A 157 4.76 12.44 -18.89
CA LEU A 157 3.42 12.74 -18.40
C LEU A 157 2.72 13.78 -19.28
N ALA A 158 1.42 13.59 -19.51
CA ALA A 158 0.62 14.57 -20.24
C ALA A 158 0.34 15.83 -19.39
N PRO A 159 0.45 17.05 -19.95
CA PRO A 159 0.07 18.28 -19.25
C PRO A 159 -1.37 18.28 -18.74
N GLY A 160 -1.63 18.91 -17.59
CA GLY A 160 -2.96 18.94 -16.96
C GLY A 160 -3.48 17.58 -16.45
N ARG A 161 -2.66 16.53 -16.48
CA ARG A 161 -2.94 15.18 -15.94
C ARG A 161 -1.95 14.89 -14.79
N PRO A 162 -2.27 13.94 -13.89
CA PRO A 162 -3.46 13.10 -13.82
C PRO A 162 -4.71 13.84 -13.29
N TYR A 163 -5.90 13.30 -13.61
CA TYR A 163 -7.14 13.79 -12.99
C TYR A 163 -7.25 13.33 -11.54
N GLN A 164 -7.97 14.10 -10.72
CA GLN A 164 -8.26 13.72 -9.35
C GLN A 164 -9.06 12.40 -9.34
N PRO A 165 -8.52 11.34 -8.73
CA PRO A 165 -9.23 10.09 -8.60
C PRO A 165 -10.28 10.18 -7.48
N ALA A 166 -11.21 9.22 -7.42
CA ALA A 166 -12.17 9.11 -6.33
C ALA A 166 -11.47 9.05 -4.95
N ALA A 167 -12.10 9.61 -3.91
CA ALA A 167 -11.50 9.76 -2.58
C ALA A 167 -10.97 8.44 -1.96
N ARG A 168 -11.55 7.29 -2.34
CA ARG A 168 -11.14 5.96 -1.85
C ARG A 168 -10.25 5.17 -2.83
N ALA A 169 -9.94 5.72 -4.00
CA ALA A 169 -9.15 5.02 -5.03
C ALA A 169 -7.79 4.58 -4.47
N SER A 170 -7.44 3.30 -4.65
CA SER A 170 -6.14 2.75 -4.24
C SER A 170 -5.06 2.88 -5.32
N SER A 171 -5.44 3.33 -6.51
CA SER A 171 -4.55 3.52 -7.65
C SER A 171 -4.87 4.81 -8.40
N LEU A 172 -3.84 5.51 -8.86
CA LEU A 172 -3.89 6.67 -9.72
C LEU A 172 -3.55 6.27 -11.16
N ALA A 173 -4.45 6.55 -12.11
CA ALA A 173 -4.14 6.33 -13.51
C ALA A 173 -3.25 7.46 -14.03
N LEU A 174 -2.10 7.11 -14.60
CA LEU A 174 -1.20 8.07 -15.24
C LEU A 174 -1.48 8.11 -16.74
N THR A 175 -1.64 9.33 -17.28
CA THR A 175 -1.75 9.56 -18.73
C THR A 175 -0.37 9.94 -19.26
N TYR A 176 0.13 9.17 -20.23
CA TYR A 176 1.43 9.41 -20.83
C TYR A 176 1.29 10.11 -22.18
N ALA A 177 2.03 11.20 -22.38
CA ALA A 177 2.23 11.82 -23.68
C ALA A 177 3.32 11.09 -24.47
N GLN A 178 4.38 10.64 -23.78
CA GLN A 178 5.50 9.90 -24.38
C GLN A 178 5.74 8.58 -23.64
N PRO A 179 4.98 7.52 -23.97
CA PRO A 179 5.07 6.24 -23.25
C PRO A 179 6.44 5.55 -23.40
N ASP A 180 7.20 5.84 -24.47
CA ASP A 180 8.49 5.22 -24.75
C ASP A 180 9.60 5.64 -23.77
N LEU A 181 9.41 6.76 -23.07
CA LEU A 181 10.33 7.22 -22.03
C LEU A 181 10.15 6.49 -20.70
N VAL A 182 9.05 5.77 -20.52
CA VAL A 182 8.72 5.11 -19.25
C VAL A 182 9.64 3.91 -19.03
N ARG A 183 10.46 3.97 -17.98
CA ARG A 183 11.38 2.89 -17.63
C ARG A 183 10.72 1.93 -16.65
N ARG A 184 10.55 0.69 -17.07
CA ARG A 184 9.95 -0.36 -16.25
C ARG A 184 10.93 -1.50 -16.05
N ARG A 185 11.11 -1.90 -14.80
CA ARG A 185 11.86 -3.11 -14.41
C ARG A 185 10.93 -3.97 -13.57
N SER A 186 10.08 -4.77 -14.20
CA SER A 186 9.19 -5.71 -13.50
C SER A 186 9.12 -7.05 -14.20
N ILE A 187 9.02 -8.13 -13.43
CA ILE A 187 8.97 -9.50 -13.93
C ILE A 187 7.59 -9.82 -14.55
N LEU A 188 6.53 -9.13 -14.10
CA LEU A 188 5.15 -9.38 -14.51
C LEU A 188 4.62 -8.26 -15.44
N PRO A 189 3.90 -8.60 -16.52
CA PRO A 189 3.34 -7.62 -17.46
C PRO A 189 2.13 -6.83 -16.92
N LEU A 190 1.56 -7.23 -15.78
CA LEU A 190 0.36 -6.67 -15.16
C LEU A 190 0.57 -5.21 -14.70
N GLY A 191 -0.37 -4.31 -14.99
CA GLY A 191 -0.43 -2.96 -14.36
C GLY A 191 0.28 -1.82 -15.08
N ARG A 192 0.17 -1.71 -16.40
CA ARG A 192 1.00 -0.83 -17.25
C ARG A 192 0.91 0.70 -17.02
N ARG A 193 -0.08 1.22 -16.27
CA ARG A 193 -0.35 2.68 -16.20
C ARG A 193 -0.95 3.16 -14.87
N ARG A 194 -0.80 2.39 -13.79
CA ARG A 194 -1.45 2.68 -12.51
C ARG A 194 -0.42 2.78 -11.40
N LEU A 195 -0.44 3.92 -10.72
CA LEU A 195 0.41 4.20 -9.59
C LEU A 195 -0.32 3.89 -8.29
N ARG A 196 0.28 3.12 -7.39
CA ARG A 196 -0.38 2.69 -6.15
C ARG A 196 -0.33 3.81 -5.11
N ILE A 197 -1.49 4.20 -4.57
CA ILE A 197 -1.66 5.39 -3.71
C ILE A 197 -2.46 5.06 -2.44
N ASP A 198 -2.30 3.83 -1.92
CA ASP A 198 -3.01 3.37 -0.72
C ASP A 198 -2.53 4.05 0.57
N SER A 199 -1.36 4.70 0.56
CA SER A 199 -0.77 5.34 1.74
C SER A 199 -0.94 6.86 1.82
N VAL A 200 -1.42 7.52 0.76
CA VAL A 200 -1.57 8.98 0.67
C VAL A 200 -2.96 9.34 0.16
N HIS A 201 -3.44 10.53 0.48
CA HIS A 201 -4.73 10.98 -0.03
C HIS A 201 -4.70 11.08 -1.58
N PRO A 202 -5.65 10.46 -2.31
CA PRO A 202 -5.59 10.38 -3.77
C PRO A 202 -5.55 11.73 -4.51
N TRP A 203 -6.31 12.74 -4.07
CA TRP A 203 -6.24 14.09 -4.67
C TRP A 203 -4.86 14.73 -4.48
N PHE A 204 -4.24 14.57 -3.30
CA PHE A 204 -2.99 15.27 -2.95
C PHE A 204 -1.86 14.86 -3.88
N ILE A 205 -1.70 13.56 -4.10
CA ILE A 205 -0.66 13.04 -4.99
C ILE A 205 -0.94 13.37 -6.46
N ALA A 206 -2.21 13.38 -6.89
CA ALA A 206 -2.58 13.77 -8.24
C ALA A 206 -2.23 15.25 -8.50
N ASP A 207 -2.58 16.13 -7.56
CA ASP A 207 -2.33 17.56 -7.67
C ASP A 207 -0.84 17.90 -7.53
N ALA A 208 -0.10 17.21 -6.67
CA ALA A 208 1.35 17.35 -6.60
C ALA A 208 2.04 16.98 -7.92
N ILE A 209 1.63 15.85 -8.53
CA ILE A 209 2.17 15.44 -9.84
C ILE A 209 1.83 16.49 -10.90
N ARG A 210 0.57 16.96 -10.95
CA ARG A 210 0.14 17.99 -11.89
C ARG A 210 0.92 19.29 -11.70
N HIS A 211 1.13 19.73 -10.45
CA HIS A 211 1.92 20.92 -10.14
C HIS A 211 3.33 20.83 -10.75
N TYR A 212 4.05 19.71 -10.58
CA TYR A 212 5.39 19.54 -11.13
C TYR A 212 5.42 19.31 -12.64
N VAL A 213 4.36 18.76 -13.23
CA VAL A 213 4.20 18.71 -14.69
C VAL A 213 4.10 20.13 -15.24
N ASP A 214 3.25 20.98 -14.63
CA ASP A 214 2.98 22.34 -15.08
C ASP A 214 4.11 23.34 -14.74
N HIS A 215 4.95 23.04 -13.73
CA HIS A 215 6.05 23.91 -13.27
C HIS A 215 7.41 23.18 -13.32
N PRO A 216 8.00 22.99 -14.52
CA PRO A 216 9.25 22.26 -14.69
C PRO A 216 10.43 22.81 -13.89
N GLN A 217 10.48 24.14 -13.69
CA GLN A 217 11.53 24.82 -12.94
C GLN A 217 11.62 24.38 -11.47
N HIS A 218 10.54 23.85 -10.88
CA HIS A 218 10.51 23.41 -9.49
C HIS A 218 10.97 21.96 -9.30
N ARG A 219 11.05 21.17 -10.38
CA ARG A 219 11.42 19.74 -10.31
C ARG A 219 12.80 19.53 -9.70
N ALA A 220 13.76 20.40 -9.98
CA ALA A 220 15.13 20.30 -9.48
C ALA A 220 15.21 20.42 -7.95
N ALA A 221 14.26 21.11 -7.32
CA ALA A 221 14.20 21.31 -5.87
C ALA A 221 13.41 20.21 -5.14
N ILE A 222 12.87 19.22 -5.85
CA ILE A 222 12.17 18.08 -5.24
C ILE A 222 13.09 17.37 -4.24
N GLY A 223 12.58 17.14 -3.03
CA GLY A 223 13.32 16.59 -1.91
C GLY A 223 13.88 17.64 -0.93
N GLU A 224 13.79 18.93 -1.25
CA GLU A 224 14.15 20.00 -0.32
C GLU A 224 12.96 20.37 0.59
N PRO A 225 13.18 20.64 1.90
CA PRO A 225 12.10 21.04 2.81
C PRO A 225 11.39 22.33 2.40
N ALA A 226 12.14 23.32 1.89
CA ALA A 226 11.57 24.59 1.44
C ALA A 226 10.66 24.40 0.23
N GLU A 227 11.03 23.50 -0.68
CA GLU A 227 10.21 23.17 -1.83
C GLU A 227 8.94 22.43 -1.44
N TYR A 228 9.01 21.53 -0.47
CA TYR A 228 7.82 20.88 0.06
C TYR A 228 6.83 21.88 0.67
N GLN A 229 7.34 22.88 1.40
CA GLN A 229 6.50 23.94 1.95
C GLN A 229 5.84 24.77 0.83
N ARG A 230 6.59 25.15 -0.20
CA ARG A 230 6.04 25.83 -1.40
C ARG A 230 4.95 25.01 -2.07
N LEU A 231 5.16 23.71 -2.24
CA LEU A 231 4.14 22.80 -2.78
C LEU A 231 2.88 22.81 -1.93
N LEU A 232 2.99 22.69 -0.60
CA LEU A 232 1.83 22.72 0.28
C LEU A 232 1.06 24.03 0.17
N ASP A 233 1.77 25.15 0.09
CA ASP A 233 1.13 26.46 -0.07
C ASP A 233 0.46 26.58 -1.45
N ALA A 234 1.12 26.16 -2.53
CA ALA A 234 0.53 26.13 -3.86
C ALA A 234 -0.76 25.28 -3.92
N LEU A 235 -0.78 24.13 -3.25
CA LEU A 235 -1.94 23.24 -3.19
C LEU A 235 -3.07 23.75 -2.27
N ARG A 236 -2.76 24.63 -1.31
CA ARG A 236 -3.78 25.31 -0.49
C ARG A 236 -4.45 26.46 -1.24
N TYR A 237 -3.69 27.18 -2.05
CA TYR A 237 -4.16 28.38 -2.75
C TYR A 237 -4.71 28.11 -4.14
N ALA A 238 -4.36 26.99 -4.78
CA ALA A 238 -5.03 26.54 -5.98
C ALA A 238 -6.47 26.14 -5.60
N PRO A 239 -7.50 26.92 -5.98
CA PRO A 239 -8.87 26.46 -5.82
C PRO A 239 -8.94 25.18 -6.64
N THR A 240 -9.40 24.09 -6.02
CA THR A 240 -9.79 22.89 -6.75
C THR A 240 -10.62 23.34 -7.95
N GLY A 241 -10.07 23.16 -9.16
CA GLY A 241 -10.70 23.61 -10.39
C GLY A 241 -12.18 23.19 -10.46
N PRO A 242 -13.00 23.94 -11.20
CA PRO A 242 -14.45 23.83 -11.12
C PRO A 242 -14.93 22.42 -11.45
N GLY A 243 -15.51 21.73 -10.47
CA GLY A 243 -16.22 20.47 -10.67
C GLY A 243 -15.97 19.43 -9.59
N HIS A 244 -16.78 19.50 -8.53
CA HIS A 244 -17.47 18.36 -7.88
C HIS A 244 -17.96 18.77 -6.48
N TRP A 245 -18.77 19.82 -6.41
CA TRP A 245 -19.86 19.85 -5.44
C TRP A 245 -21.07 19.28 -6.18
N HIS A 246 -21.78 18.32 -5.57
CA HIS A 246 -22.92 17.54 -6.09
C HIS A 246 -22.49 16.35 -6.99
N THR A 247 -22.85 15.09 -6.74
CA THR A 247 -24.04 14.51 -6.09
C THR A 247 -23.73 13.19 -5.37
N SER A 248 -24.35 13.03 -4.18
CA SER A 248 -24.88 11.80 -3.56
C SER A 248 -23.94 10.65 -3.22
#